data_AF-A0A1H8YRH8-F1
#
_entry.id   AF-A0A1H8YRH8-F1
#
_cell.length_a   1.000
_cell.length_b   1.000
_cell.length_c   1.000
_cell.angle_alpha   90.00
_cell.angle_beta   90.00
_cell.angle_gamma   90.00
#
_symmetry.space_group_name_H-M   'P 1'
#
loop_
_entity.id
_entity.type
_entity.pdbx_description
1 polymer ?
#
loop_
_entity_poly.entity_id
_entity_poly.type
_entity_poly.pdbx_seq_one_letter_code
_entity_poly.pdbx_strand_id
1 'polypeptide(L)'
;MLQTLQELERKGIPGRILTTDYNNFTDPKALDKLDSFKNIELRMYQVQSGENIGFHTKGYIFKKDETYTFIIGSANMTDRALAVNKEWNTKLVSTEEGEMYKNITAEFNKLWSDMNHTKSYDEFIDEYRIRYETIKRQKKIALQNLVPDMTYNGGEKNGQVVSFEQYKLASS
;
A
#
# COMPACT_ATOMS: atom_id res chain seq x y z
N MET A 1 12.06 6.01 -7.04
CA MET A 1 10.80 5.76 -7.77
C MET A 1 10.17 7.01 -8.41
N LEU A 2 10.07 8.14 -7.70
CA LEU A 2 9.43 9.36 -8.22
C LEU A 2 9.98 9.82 -9.58
N GLN A 3 11.31 9.73 -9.76
CA GLN A 3 11.98 10.05 -11.02
C GLN A 3 11.50 9.18 -12.19
N THR A 4 11.19 7.91 -11.94
CA THR A 4 10.67 6.99 -12.95
C THR A 4 9.27 7.41 -13.40
N LEU A 5 8.38 7.78 -12.47
CA LEU A 5 7.04 8.25 -12.80
C LEU A 5 7.08 9.56 -13.60
N GLN A 6 7.97 10.49 -13.23
CA GLN A 6 8.23 11.72 -13.99
C GLN A 6 8.73 11.43 -15.41
N GLU A 7 9.60 10.44 -15.58
CA GLU A 7 10.06 10.05 -16.90
C GLU A 7 8.94 9.46 -17.76
N LEU A 8 8.08 8.62 -17.18
CA LEU A 8 6.91 8.07 -17.86
C LEU A 8 5.94 9.18 -18.28
N GLU A 9 5.72 10.17 -17.42
CA GLU A 9 4.90 11.35 -17.74
C GLU A 9 5.49 12.14 -18.91
N ARG A 10 6.80 12.43 -18.90
CA ARG A 10 7.48 13.12 -20.02
C ARG A 10 7.38 12.36 -21.33
N LYS A 11 7.32 11.02 -21.28
CA LYS A 11 7.15 10.15 -22.45
C LYS A 11 5.68 9.96 -22.85
N GLY A 12 4.72 10.52 -22.10
CA GLY A 12 3.29 10.35 -22.35
C GLY A 12 2.80 8.91 -22.15
N ILE A 13 3.50 8.10 -21.35
CA ILE A 13 3.15 6.69 -21.13
C ILE A 13 2.10 6.63 -20.02
N PRO A 14 0.87 6.17 -20.29
CA PRO A 14 -0.18 6.14 -19.27
C PRO A 14 0.08 5.06 -18.21
N GLY A 15 -0.40 5.31 -16.99
CA GLY A 15 -0.31 4.41 -15.86
C GLY A 15 -1.59 4.38 -15.04
N ARG A 16 -1.79 3.30 -14.29
CA ARG A 16 -2.88 3.14 -13.34
C ARG A 16 -2.31 2.70 -11.99
N ILE A 17 -2.75 3.34 -10.92
CA ILE A 17 -2.39 2.99 -9.55
C ILE A 17 -3.66 2.72 -8.77
N LEU A 18 -3.79 1.49 -8.27
CA LEU A 18 -4.83 1.11 -7.33
C LEU A 18 -4.20 0.96 -5.95
N THR A 19 -4.63 1.79 -4.99
CA THR A 19 -4.22 1.69 -3.59
C THR A 19 -5.39 1.23 -2.72
N THR A 20 -5.19 1.15 -1.42
CA THR A 20 -6.25 0.79 -0.47
C THR A 20 -6.18 1.65 0.80
N ASP A 21 -7.32 1.80 1.48
CA ASP A 21 -7.39 2.39 2.81
C ASP A 21 -7.10 1.39 3.95
N TYR A 22 -6.76 0.14 3.61
CA TYR A 22 -6.37 -0.86 4.59
C TYR A 22 -5.30 -0.31 5.55
N ASN A 23 -5.60 -0.34 6.85
CA ASN A 23 -4.79 0.24 7.94
C ASN A 23 -4.53 1.75 7.91
N ASN A 24 -4.95 2.49 6.88
CA ASN A 24 -4.76 3.94 6.73
C ASN A 24 -3.32 4.40 6.99
N PHE A 25 -2.33 3.70 6.42
CA PHE A 25 -0.90 4.01 6.64
C PHE A 25 -0.28 4.92 5.58
N THR A 26 -0.89 5.05 4.40
CA THR A 26 -0.37 5.88 3.33
C THR A 26 -0.50 7.36 3.71
N ASP A 27 0.59 8.11 3.64
CA ASP A 27 0.56 9.56 3.87
C ASP A 27 -0.31 10.22 2.77
N PRO A 28 -1.34 11.03 3.12
CA PRO A 28 -2.14 11.75 2.14
C PRO A 28 -1.30 12.56 1.15
N LYS A 29 -0.17 13.14 1.59
CA LYS A 29 0.73 13.88 0.69
C LYS A 29 1.35 13.02 -0.40
N ALA A 30 1.56 11.73 -0.11
CA ALA A 30 2.04 10.79 -1.13
C ALA A 30 0.94 10.52 -2.17
N LEU A 31 -0.33 10.45 -1.75
CA LEU A 31 -1.47 10.33 -2.65
C LEU A 31 -1.62 11.57 -3.52
N ASP A 32 -1.55 12.77 -2.92
CA ASP A 32 -1.56 14.05 -3.65
C ASP A 32 -0.45 14.08 -4.72
N LYS A 33 0.74 13.57 -4.37
CA LYS A 33 1.86 13.53 -5.31
C LYS A 33 1.63 12.57 -6.47
N LEU A 34 1.02 11.41 -6.21
CA LEU A 34 0.68 10.45 -7.25
C LEU A 34 -0.43 10.98 -8.18
N ASP A 35 -1.44 11.63 -7.62
CA ASP A 35 -2.53 12.25 -8.39
C ASP A 35 -2.04 13.44 -9.24
N SER A 36 -0.97 14.12 -8.81
CA SER A 36 -0.39 15.25 -9.58
C SER A 36 0.17 14.88 -10.96
N PHE A 37 0.34 13.58 -11.27
CA PHE A 37 0.85 13.11 -12.56
C PHE A 37 -0.27 13.00 -13.59
N LYS A 38 -0.15 13.73 -14.71
CA LYS A 38 -1.20 13.82 -15.74
C LYS A 38 -1.45 12.53 -16.50
N ASN A 39 -0.47 11.62 -16.49
CA ASN A 39 -0.51 10.33 -17.17
C ASN A 39 -0.91 9.18 -16.23
N ILE A 40 -1.17 9.44 -14.95
CA ILE A 40 -1.50 8.40 -13.97
C ILE A 40 -2.94 8.59 -13.50
N GLU A 41 -3.72 7.51 -13.58
CA GLU A 41 -5.00 7.45 -12.89
C GLU A 41 -4.80 6.81 -11.52
N LEU A 42 -5.18 7.52 -10.45
CA LEU A 42 -5.13 7.03 -9.07
C LEU A 42 -6.55 6.68 -8.59
N ARG A 43 -6.71 5.46 -8.10
CA ARG A 43 -7.94 4.99 -7.44
C ARG A 43 -7.62 4.31 -6.11
N MET A 44 -8.60 4.29 -5.23
CA MET A 44 -8.53 3.61 -3.94
C MET A 44 -9.62 2.55 -3.83
N TYR A 45 -9.23 1.31 -3.59
CA TYR A 45 -10.11 0.24 -3.17
C TYR A 45 -10.34 0.34 -1.67
N GLN A 46 -11.56 0.69 -1.26
CA GLN A 46 -11.97 0.81 0.14
C GLN A 46 -12.41 -0.55 0.68
N VAL A 47 -11.74 -1.03 1.72
CA VAL A 47 -12.08 -2.31 2.34
C VAL A 47 -13.28 -2.10 3.27
N GLN A 48 -14.41 -2.78 3.02
CA GLN A 48 -15.58 -2.66 3.89
C GLN A 48 -15.29 -3.19 5.29
N SER A 49 -15.86 -2.52 6.30
CA SER A 49 -15.87 -3.02 7.67
C SER A 49 -16.73 -4.28 7.76
N GLY A 50 -16.10 -5.45 7.93
CA GLY A 50 -16.78 -6.74 8.06
C GLY A 50 -16.46 -7.74 6.95
N GLU A 51 -15.86 -7.28 5.84
CA GLU A 51 -15.31 -8.19 4.84
C GLU A 51 -13.90 -8.60 5.27
N ASN A 52 -13.70 -9.89 5.55
CA ASN A 52 -12.38 -10.49 5.83
C ASN A 52 -11.49 -10.56 4.57
N ILE A 53 -11.57 -9.57 3.68
CA ILE A 53 -10.76 -9.50 2.48
C ILE A 53 -9.53 -8.68 2.83
N GLY A 54 -8.46 -9.36 3.24
CA GLY A 54 -7.16 -8.76 3.44
C GLY A 54 -6.58 -8.29 2.10
N PHE A 55 -6.84 -7.04 1.72
CA PHE A 55 -6.21 -6.44 0.55
C PHE A 55 -4.73 -6.13 0.84
N HIS A 56 -3.89 -7.15 0.65
CA HIS A 56 -2.44 -7.10 0.89
C HIS A 56 -1.62 -7.35 -0.37
N THR A 57 -2.27 -7.52 -1.52
CA THR A 57 -1.60 -7.79 -2.78
C THR A 57 -0.75 -6.61 -3.20
N LYS A 58 0.54 -6.85 -3.41
CA LYS A 58 1.49 -5.88 -3.97
C LYS A 58 1.93 -6.43 -5.30
N GLY A 59 1.44 -5.81 -6.37
CA GLY A 59 1.65 -6.23 -7.75
C GLY A 59 2.04 -5.05 -8.61
N TYR A 60 3.02 -5.26 -9.48
CA TYR A 60 3.44 -4.30 -10.49
C TYR A 60 3.35 -4.97 -11.85
N ILE A 61 2.73 -4.27 -12.81
CA ILE A 61 2.53 -4.76 -14.18
C ILE A 61 3.17 -3.75 -15.12
N PHE A 62 4.09 -4.23 -15.96
CA PHE A 62 4.79 -3.42 -16.95
C PHE A 62 4.57 -4.02 -18.33
N LYS A 63 4.16 -3.19 -19.29
CA LYS A 63 4.09 -3.56 -20.71
C LYS A 63 5.28 -2.94 -21.45
N LYS A 64 5.94 -3.74 -22.28
CA LYS A 64 6.88 -3.26 -23.30
C LYS A 64 6.66 -4.10 -24.56
N ASP A 65 6.31 -3.42 -25.65
CA ASP A 65 5.94 -4.05 -26.91
C ASP A 65 4.84 -5.11 -26.68
N GLU A 66 5.03 -6.36 -27.09
CA GLU A 66 4.08 -7.46 -26.89
C GLU A 66 4.28 -8.22 -25.57
N THR A 67 5.24 -7.79 -24.74
CA THR A 67 5.63 -8.47 -23.52
C THR A 67 5.11 -7.75 -22.27
N TYR A 68 4.59 -8.55 -21.33
CA TYR A 68 4.19 -8.12 -20.01
C TYR A 68 5.12 -8.71 -18.96
N THR A 69 5.59 -7.86 -18.05
CA THR A 69 6.35 -8.24 -16.86
C THR A 69 5.51 -7.97 -15.63
N PHE A 70 5.34 -9.00 -14.81
CA PHE A 70 4.67 -8.92 -13.52
C PHE A 70 5.70 -9.07 -12.40
N ILE A 71 5.60 -8.24 -11.37
CA ILE A 71 6.34 -8.41 -10.12
C ILE A 71 5.31 -8.50 -9.01
N ILE A 72 5.25 -9.66 -8.34
CA ILE A 72 4.28 -9.92 -7.26
C ILE A 72 5.06 -10.39 -6.04
N GLY A 73 4.76 -9.84 -4.86
CA GLY A 73 5.46 -10.24 -3.65
C GLY A 73 5.10 -9.43 -2.41
N SER A 74 6.02 -9.40 -1.45
CA SER A 74 5.86 -8.68 -0.18
C SER A 74 6.25 -7.19 -0.25
N ALA A 75 6.98 -6.78 -1.29
CA ALA A 75 7.57 -5.45 -1.38
C ALA A 75 6.52 -4.34 -1.62
N ASN A 76 6.39 -3.45 -0.64
CA ASN A 76 5.64 -2.21 -0.79
C ASN A 76 6.34 -1.24 -1.75
N MET A 77 5.58 -0.28 -2.26
CA MET A 77 6.08 0.75 -3.16
C MET A 77 6.82 1.87 -2.39
N THR A 78 7.80 1.50 -1.55
CA THR A 78 8.62 2.42 -0.75
C THR A 78 10.10 2.22 -1.04
N ASP A 79 10.90 3.29 -0.97
CA ASP A 79 12.35 3.20 -1.23
C ASP A 79 13.03 2.20 -0.30
N ARG A 80 12.53 2.04 0.94
CA ARG A 80 13.06 1.08 1.91
C ARG A 80 12.73 -0.38 1.56
N ALA A 81 11.50 -0.66 1.13
CA ALA A 81 11.11 -2.00 0.69
C ALA A 81 11.85 -2.42 -0.59
N LEU A 82 12.14 -1.46 -1.48
CA LEU A 82 12.86 -1.74 -2.73
C LEU A 82 14.38 -1.84 -2.59
N ALA A 83 14.98 -1.29 -1.52
CA ALA A 83 16.43 -1.20 -1.40
C ALA A 83 17.03 -1.89 -0.16
N VAL A 84 16.28 -2.06 0.93
CA VAL A 84 16.86 -2.41 2.25
C VAL A 84 16.19 -3.63 2.89
N ASN A 85 14.87 -3.77 2.74
CA ASN A 85 14.16 -4.88 3.36
C ASN A 85 14.45 -6.22 2.66
N LYS A 86 14.41 -7.31 3.44
CA LYS A 86 14.39 -8.67 2.87
C LYS A 86 12.99 -8.97 2.35
N GLU A 87 12.76 -8.69 1.08
CA GLU A 87 11.49 -8.94 0.39
C GLU A 87 11.60 -10.14 -0.53
N TRP A 88 10.55 -10.97 -0.58
CA TRP A 88 10.44 -12.06 -1.54
C TRP A 88 9.51 -11.62 -2.66
N ASN A 89 10.03 -11.57 -3.89
CA ASN A 89 9.27 -11.17 -5.07
C ASN A 89 9.45 -12.18 -6.19
N THR A 90 8.37 -12.48 -6.90
CA THR A 90 8.37 -13.30 -8.10
C THR A 90 8.25 -12.39 -9.32
N LYS A 91 9.21 -12.50 -10.24
CA LYS A 91 9.14 -11.88 -11.57
C LYS A 91 8.61 -12.89 -12.57
N LEU A 92 7.57 -12.51 -13.30
CA LEU A 92 6.93 -13.33 -14.32
C LEU A 92 6.90 -12.56 -15.63
N VAL A 93 7.08 -13.25 -16.74
CA VAL A 93 7.05 -12.66 -18.08
C VAL A 93 6.04 -13.44 -18.91
N SER A 94 5.15 -12.74 -19.60
CA SER A 94 4.08 -13.34 -20.41
C SER A 94 3.75 -12.46 -21.62
N THR A 95 3.03 -13.02 -22.58
CA THR A 95 2.37 -12.29 -23.68
C THR A 95 0.87 -12.20 -23.39
N GLU A 96 0.12 -11.44 -24.19
CA GLU A 96 -1.34 -11.27 -23.98
C GLU A 96 -2.13 -12.60 -24.13
N GLU A 97 -1.58 -13.57 -24.85
CA GLU A 97 -2.20 -14.88 -25.05
C GLU A 97 -2.03 -15.81 -23.85
N GLY A 98 -1.02 -15.54 -23.01
CA GLY A 98 -0.66 -16.36 -21.86
C GLY A 98 -1.72 -16.36 -20.77
N GLU A 99 -1.95 -17.52 -20.17
CA GLU A 99 -2.92 -17.69 -19.08
C GLU A 99 -2.60 -16.79 -17.87
N MET A 100 -1.32 -16.64 -17.54
CA MET A 100 -0.90 -15.80 -16.42
C MET A 100 -1.22 -14.32 -16.64
N TYR A 101 -1.04 -13.82 -17.87
CA TYR A 101 -1.46 -12.47 -18.22
C TYR A 101 -2.97 -12.30 -18.01
N LYS A 102 -3.77 -13.22 -18.55
CA LYS A 102 -5.23 -13.18 -18.46
C LYS A 102 -5.69 -13.18 -17.00
N ASN A 103 -5.15 -14.06 -16.17
CA ASN A 103 -5.54 -14.17 -14.76
C ASN A 103 -5.17 -12.91 -13.95
N ILE A 104 -3.93 -12.42 -14.06
CA ILE A 104 -3.49 -11.26 -13.27
C ILE A 104 -4.21 -9.98 -13.72
N THR A 105 -4.36 -9.77 -15.03
CA THR A 105 -5.05 -8.59 -15.55
C THR A 105 -6.55 -8.63 -15.29
N ALA A 106 -7.19 -9.80 -15.36
CA ALA A 106 -8.60 -9.95 -14.98
C ALA A 106 -8.84 -9.57 -13.52
N GLU A 107 -7.98 -10.04 -12.60
CA GLU A 107 -8.11 -9.71 -11.18
C GLU A 107 -7.88 -8.22 -10.92
N PHE A 108 -6.85 -7.62 -11.53
CA PHE A 108 -6.64 -6.18 -11.46
C PHE A 108 -7.84 -5.39 -11.99
N ASN A 109 -8.36 -5.76 -13.16
CA ASN A 109 -9.48 -5.06 -13.80
C ASN A 109 -10.78 -5.21 -13.01
N LYS A 110 -11.01 -6.36 -12.37
CA LYS A 110 -12.14 -6.60 -11.47
C LYS A 110 -12.13 -5.62 -10.32
N LEU A 111 -10.99 -5.49 -9.63
CA LEU A 111 -10.84 -4.54 -8.53
C LEU A 111 -10.94 -3.09 -9.01
N TRP A 112 -10.26 -2.77 -10.11
CA TRP A 112 -10.24 -1.43 -10.71
C TRP A 112 -11.63 -0.90 -11.07
N SER A 113 -12.51 -1.81 -11.50
CA SER A 113 -13.84 -1.49 -12.04
C SER A 113 -14.97 -1.73 -11.05
N ASP A 114 -14.66 -2.14 -9.81
CA ASP A 114 -15.66 -2.34 -8.76
C ASP A 114 -16.17 -0.98 -8.24
N MET A 115 -17.27 -0.47 -8.81
CA MET A 115 -17.81 0.86 -8.47
C MET A 115 -18.32 0.96 -7.03
N ASN A 116 -18.58 -0.18 -6.37
CA ASN A 116 -19.05 -0.19 -4.98
C ASN A 116 -17.89 0.07 -4.02
N HIS A 117 -16.68 -0.40 -4.35
CA HIS A 117 -15.51 -0.37 -3.46
C HIS A 117 -14.40 0.55 -3.93
N THR A 118 -14.28 0.78 -5.24
CA THR A 118 -13.21 1.56 -5.83
C THR A 118 -13.67 2.98 -6.11
N LYS A 119 -12.97 3.94 -5.50
CA LYS A 119 -13.21 5.37 -5.63
C LYS A 119 -12.07 6.04 -6.39
N SER A 120 -12.40 7.02 -7.19
CA SER A 120 -11.43 7.95 -7.77
C SER A 120 -10.82 8.83 -6.68
N TYR A 121 -9.67 9.44 -6.96
CA TYR A 121 -8.96 10.30 -6.02
C TYR A 121 -9.85 11.38 -5.39
N ASP A 122 -10.57 12.13 -6.22
CA ASP A 122 -11.45 13.22 -5.77
C ASP A 122 -12.60 12.71 -4.86
N GLU A 123 -13.04 11.48 -5.04
CA GLU A 123 -14.13 10.89 -4.25
C GLU A 123 -13.68 10.46 -2.85
N PHE A 124 -12.40 10.11 -2.62
CA PHE A 124 -11.96 9.55 -1.34
C PHE A 124 -11.07 10.47 -0.51
N ILE A 125 -10.33 11.41 -1.13
CA ILE A 125 -9.16 12.01 -0.48
C ILE A 125 -9.48 12.80 0.79
N ASP A 126 -10.60 13.53 0.80
CA ASP A 126 -10.98 14.35 1.95
C ASP A 126 -11.39 13.50 3.16
N GLU A 127 -12.20 12.47 2.94
CA GLU A 127 -12.54 11.51 3.99
C GLU A 127 -11.28 10.78 4.50
N TYR A 128 -10.39 10.39 3.58
CA TYR A 128 -9.15 9.72 3.92
C TYR A 128 -8.26 10.56 4.84
N ARG A 129 -8.11 11.87 4.56
CA ARG A 129 -7.34 12.80 5.40
C ARG A 129 -7.89 12.87 6.83
N ILE A 130 -9.22 12.93 6.98
CA ILE A 130 -9.88 12.95 8.30
C ILE A 130 -9.60 11.67 9.07
N ARG A 131 -9.78 10.50 8.41
CA ARG A 131 -9.53 9.19 9.02
C ARG A 131 -8.05 9.02 9.41
N TYR A 132 -7.13 9.41 8.52
CA TYR A 132 -5.68 9.34 8.74
C TYR A 132 -5.24 10.11 9.99
N GLU A 133 -5.67 11.37 10.13
CA GLU A 133 -5.31 12.20 11.29
C GLU A 133 -5.95 11.68 12.59
N THR A 134 -7.18 11.14 12.52
CA THR A 134 -7.85 10.52 13.66
C THR A 134 -7.04 9.32 14.19
N ILE A 135 -6.64 8.40 13.29
CA ILE A 135 -5.86 7.21 13.65
C ILE A 135 -4.48 7.59 14.17
N LYS A 136 -3.82 8.55 13.54
CA LYS A 136 -2.51 9.06 13.97
C LYS A 136 -2.57 9.65 15.38
N ARG A 137 -3.62 10.42 15.69
CA ARG A 137 -3.86 10.97 17.04
C ARG A 137 -4.10 9.87 18.06
N GLN A 138 -4.95 8.88 17.74
CA GLN A 138 -5.22 7.74 18.61
C GLN A 138 -3.95 6.94 18.92
N LYS A 139 -3.12 6.66 17.90
CA LYS A 139 -1.82 5.99 18.08
C LYS A 139 -0.89 6.78 18.99
N LYS A 140 -0.85 8.11 18.86
CA LYS A 140 -0.02 8.97 19.72
C LYS A 140 -0.47 8.91 21.18
N ILE A 141 -1.78 8.96 21.43
CA ILE A 141 -2.36 8.84 22.77
C ILE A 141 -2.05 7.46 23.36
N ALA A 142 -2.27 6.38 22.60
CA ALA A 142 -1.96 5.02 23.04
C ALA A 142 -0.47 4.86 23.39
N LEU A 143 0.43 5.42 22.58
CA LEU A 143 1.87 5.38 22.85
C LEU A 143 2.26 6.19 24.10
N GLN A 144 1.61 7.33 24.35
CA GLN A 144 1.82 8.12 25.57
C GLN A 144 1.33 7.38 26.83
N ASN A 145 0.21 6.67 26.74
CA ASN A 145 -0.32 5.88 27.85
C ASN A 145 0.48 4.60 28.12
N LEU A 146 1.26 4.11 27.14
CA LEU A 146 2.16 2.97 27.28
C LEU A 146 3.52 3.32 27.90
N VAL A 147 3.83 4.62 28.06
CA VAL A 147 4.99 5.08 28.82
C VAL A 147 4.48 5.51 30.21
N PRO A 148 4.40 4.60 31.21
CA PRO A 148 4.17 5.05 32.57
C PRO A 148 5.31 6.00 32.96
N ASP A 149 4.95 7.05 33.69
CA ASP A 149 5.85 8.06 34.23
C ASP A 149 7.00 7.35 34.97
N MET A 150 8.15 7.17 34.32
CA MET A 150 9.34 6.59 34.94
C MET A 150 9.99 7.67 35.80
N THR A 151 9.37 8.01 36.92
CA THR A 151 10.11 8.52 38.07
C THR A 151 11.03 7.40 38.54
N TYR A 152 12.28 7.51 38.11
CA TYR A 152 13.37 6.59 38.39
C TYR A 152 13.67 6.57 39.89
N ASN A 153 13.08 5.61 40.61
CA ASN A 153 13.60 5.17 41.91
C ASN A 153 14.32 3.83 41.68
N GLY A 154 15.62 3.83 41.99
CA GLY A 154 16.56 2.78 41.62
C GLY A 154 16.15 1.37 42.08
N GLY A 155 16.39 0.40 41.21
CA GLY A 155 16.21 -1.02 41.50
C GLY A 155 16.09 -1.85 40.23
N GLU A 156 17.24 -2.42 39.83
CA GLU A 156 17.43 -3.62 38.99
C GLU A 156 16.74 -3.73 37.60
N LYS A 157 17.60 -3.86 36.59
CA LYS A 157 17.28 -4.01 35.18
C LYS A 157 16.75 -5.42 34.88
N ASN A 158 15.57 -5.51 34.27
CA ASN A 158 15.19 -6.54 33.31
C ASN A 158 14.29 -5.92 32.23
N GLY A 159 14.92 -5.26 31.25
CA GLY A 159 14.21 -4.63 30.14
C GLY A 159 13.85 -5.64 29.04
N GLN A 160 12.58 -6.05 28.99
CA GLN A 160 11.98 -6.58 27.77
C GLN A 160 11.43 -5.41 26.95
N VAL A 161 12.15 -5.03 25.89
CA VAL A 161 11.59 -4.20 24.83
C VAL A 161 10.71 -5.12 23.97
N VAL A 162 9.40 -5.10 24.20
CA VAL A 162 8.44 -5.85 23.38
C VAL A 162 8.25 -5.10 22.07
N SER A 163 8.86 -5.61 21.00
CA SER A 163 8.60 -5.20 19.62
C SER A 163 7.17 -5.58 19.23
N PHE A 164 6.35 -4.60 18.82
CA PHE A 164 4.93 -4.77 18.52
C PHE A 164 4.62 -5.41 17.14
N GLU A 165 5.60 -5.93 16.39
CA GLU A 165 5.37 -6.50 15.05
C GLU A 165 4.98 -7.99 15.00
N GLN A 166 4.89 -8.72 16.13
CA GLN A 166 4.73 -10.18 16.10
C GLN A 166 3.38 -10.79 16.52
N TYR A 167 2.33 -10.01 16.81
CA TYR A 167 1.01 -10.60 17.09
C TYR A 167 -0.02 -10.34 15.98
N LYS A 168 -0.02 -11.25 14.98
CA LYS A 168 -1.23 -11.81 14.38
C LYS A 168 -0.91 -13.10 13.61
N LEU A 169 -0.36 -14.07 14.32
CA LEU A 169 -0.59 -15.48 14.03
C LEU A 169 -1.35 -16.07 15.22
N ALA A 170 -2.37 -16.87 14.89
CA ALA A 170 -3.26 -17.63 15.75
C ALA A 170 -4.39 -16.87 16.48
N SER A 171 -5.61 -17.03 15.94
CA SER A 171 -6.67 -17.73 16.69
C SER A 171 -7.63 -18.42 15.71
N SER A 172 -7.57 -19.76 15.77
CA SER A 172 -8.57 -20.80 15.45
C SER A 172 -9.67 -20.53 14.43
#